data_AF-A0A6A4HDN4-F1
#
_entry.id   AF-A0A6A4HDN4-F1
#
_cell.length_a   1.000
_cell.length_b   1.000
_cell.length_c   1.000
_cell.angle_alpha   90.00
_cell.angle_beta   90.00
_cell.angle_gamma   90.00
#
_symmetry.space_group_name_H-M   'P 1'
#
loop_
_entity.id
_entity.type
_entity.pdbx_description
1 polymer ?
#
loop_
_entity_poly.entity_id
_entity_poly.type
_entity_poly.pdbx_seq_one_letter_code
_entity_poly.pdbx_strand_id
1 'polypeptide(L)'
;MAREANVMHSRSSTPTSKNQKFKFTPNSIMKLITSTLKHKSYCQPHKQKTQAWKAVAEDLNNVTASSILLYATAHCKIESLLDIHQPKGNRRMRTKFTEEEQIEFSSILDSLYSDYEAHEEEKATKKGEKDKAALQLQHAGQQAQKREMEGLSLTKKAQAL
;
A
#
# COMPACT_ATOMS: atom_id res chain seq x y z
N MET A 1 31.39 23.74 58.73
CA MET A 1 32.12 22.63 58.09
C MET A 1 31.11 21.77 57.35
N ALA A 2 31.02 21.94 56.04
CA ALA A 2 30.10 21.22 55.16
C ALA A 2 30.73 19.88 54.74
N ARG A 3 29.97 18.79 54.77
CA ARG A 3 30.30 17.56 54.05
C ARG A 3 29.05 17.03 53.36
N GLU A 4 29.19 16.97 52.04
CA GLU A 4 28.17 16.75 51.03
C GLU A 4 27.67 15.30 51.02
N ALA A 5 26.38 15.15 50.75
CA ALA A 5 25.73 13.87 50.49
C ALA A 5 26.17 13.33 49.12
N ASN A 6 26.83 12.17 49.14
CA ASN A 6 27.30 11.49 47.95
C ASN A 6 26.12 10.76 47.30
N VAL A 7 25.42 11.44 46.39
CA VAL A 7 24.37 10.85 45.55
C VAL A 7 25.04 9.97 44.50
N MET A 8 25.12 8.67 44.78
CA MET A 8 25.43 7.66 43.77
C MET A 8 24.36 7.67 42.68
N HIS A 9 24.66 8.39 41.60
CA HIS A 9 23.93 8.24 40.34
C HIS A 9 24.31 6.89 39.75
N SER A 10 23.51 5.86 40.04
CA SER A 10 23.46 4.64 39.26
C SER A 10 23.20 5.03 37.81
N ARG A 11 24.27 5.07 37.01
CA ARG A 11 24.17 5.19 35.55
C ARG A 11 23.40 3.97 35.09
N SER A 12 22.10 4.17 34.86
CA SER A 12 21.27 3.33 34.02
C SER A 12 21.99 3.22 32.69
N SER A 13 22.72 2.13 32.51
CA SER A 13 23.19 1.67 31.21
C SER A 13 21.95 1.21 30.46
N THR A 14 21.25 2.16 29.84
CA THR A 14 20.33 1.88 28.76
C THR A 14 21.12 1.07 27.73
N PRO A 15 20.71 -0.18 27.41
CA PRO A 15 21.33 -0.90 26.32
C PRO A 15 21.01 -0.10 25.05
N THR A 16 22.02 0.57 24.51
CA THR A 16 21.95 1.20 23.19
C THR A 16 21.71 0.08 22.18
N SER A 17 20.44 -0.20 21.85
CA SER A 17 20.06 -1.12 20.79
C SER A 17 20.49 -0.50 19.46
N LYS A 18 21.74 -0.75 19.08
CA LYS A 18 22.24 -0.40 17.76
C LYS A 18 21.45 -1.20 16.73
N ASN A 19 20.42 -0.58 16.15
CA ASN A 19 19.81 -0.90 14.85
C ASN A 19 19.69 -2.39 14.51
N GLN A 20 19.04 -3.20 15.37
CA GLN A 20 18.72 -4.57 15.01
C GLN A 20 17.65 -4.54 13.91
N LYS A 21 18.10 -4.66 12.65
CA LYS A 21 17.21 -4.74 11.49
C LYS A 21 16.37 -6.02 11.59
N PHE A 22 15.07 -5.91 11.33
CA PHE A 22 14.18 -7.06 11.25
C PHE A 22 14.71 -8.05 10.20
N LYS A 23 14.87 -9.32 10.59
CA LYS A 23 15.34 -10.38 9.71
C LYS A 23 14.15 -11.23 9.26
N PHE A 24 13.90 -11.24 7.96
CA PHE A 24 12.83 -12.04 7.37
C PHE A 24 13.25 -13.52 7.28
N THR A 25 12.58 -14.37 8.06
CA THR A 25 12.58 -15.83 7.96
C THR A 25 11.42 -16.32 7.07
N PRO A 26 11.44 -17.56 6.55
CA PRO A 26 10.32 -18.17 5.82
C PRO A 26 8.96 -17.93 6.50
N ASN A 27 8.84 -18.32 7.77
CA ASN A 27 7.62 -18.15 8.57
C ASN A 27 7.17 -16.69 8.66
N SER A 28 8.11 -15.76 8.92
CA SER A 28 7.76 -14.33 8.97
C SER A 28 7.30 -13.77 7.62
N ILE A 29 7.81 -14.32 6.50
CA ILE A 29 7.40 -13.92 5.16
C ILE A 29 5.99 -14.45 4.86
N MET A 30 5.71 -15.72 5.16
CA MET A 30 4.38 -16.29 5.00
C MET A 30 3.35 -15.50 5.81
N LYS A 31 3.64 -15.22 7.09
CA LYS A 31 2.79 -14.37 7.94
C LYS A 31 2.63 -12.96 7.40
N LEU A 32 3.70 -12.35 6.90
CA LEU A 32 3.63 -11.02 6.26
C LEU A 32 2.61 -11.02 5.12
N ILE A 33 2.66 -12.04 4.26
CA ILE A 33 1.74 -12.15 3.13
C ILE A 33 0.31 -12.37 3.63
N THR A 34 0.09 -13.33 4.53
CA THR A 34 -1.25 -13.61 5.09
C THR A 34 -1.85 -12.40 5.80
N SER A 35 -1.08 -11.67 6.61
CA SER A 35 -1.55 -10.43 7.24
C SER A 35 -1.84 -9.34 6.21
N THR A 36 -1.04 -9.25 5.14
CA THR A 36 -1.29 -8.28 4.06
C THR A 36 -2.61 -8.58 3.34
N LEU A 37 -2.88 -9.85 3.03
CA LEU A 37 -4.14 -10.31 2.46
C LEU A 37 -5.33 -10.02 3.38
N LYS A 38 -5.20 -10.32 4.68
CA LYS A 38 -6.23 -10.08 5.70
C LYS A 38 -6.65 -8.61 5.78
N HIS A 39 -5.69 -7.69 5.80
CA HIS A 39 -5.94 -6.25 5.94
C HIS A 39 -6.17 -5.54 4.60
N LYS A 40 -5.97 -6.24 3.48
CA LYS A 40 -6.00 -5.70 2.11
C LYS A 40 -5.22 -4.39 1.98
N SER A 41 -4.04 -4.32 2.59
CA SER A 41 -3.33 -3.06 2.85
C SER A 41 -2.96 -2.26 1.60
N TYR A 42 -2.84 -2.91 0.44
CA TYR A 42 -2.59 -2.25 -0.85
C TYR A 42 -3.88 -1.72 -1.51
N CYS A 43 -5.05 -2.25 -1.18
CA CYS A 43 -6.36 -1.80 -1.69
C CYS A 43 -6.95 -0.61 -0.91
N GLN A 44 -6.35 -0.27 0.23
CA GLN A 44 -6.91 0.76 1.10
C GLN A 44 -6.79 2.16 0.48
N PRO A 45 -7.79 3.04 0.69
CA PRO A 45 -7.70 4.45 0.30
C PRO A 45 -6.46 5.11 0.89
N HIS A 46 -5.91 6.13 0.21
CA HIS A 46 -4.67 6.81 0.61
C HIS A 46 -4.61 7.18 2.11
N LYS A 47 -5.70 7.68 2.68
CA LYS A 47 -5.79 8.09 4.09
C LYS A 47 -5.73 6.90 5.07
N GLN A 48 -6.11 5.71 4.64
CA GLN A 48 -6.18 4.49 5.46
C GLN A 48 -5.00 3.53 5.19
N LYS A 49 -4.28 3.68 4.07
CA LYS A 49 -3.15 2.84 3.68
C LYS A 49 -2.09 2.71 4.78
N THR A 50 -1.66 3.82 5.37
CA THR A 50 -0.67 3.81 6.47
C THR A 50 -1.15 3.01 7.68
N GLN A 51 -2.43 3.14 8.05
CA GLN A 51 -2.99 2.41 9.20
C GLN A 51 -3.06 0.91 8.92
N ALA A 52 -3.44 0.50 7.72
CA ALA A 52 -3.46 -0.91 7.35
C ALA A 52 -2.05 -1.54 7.36
N TRP A 53 -1.04 -0.83 6.86
CA TRP A 53 0.34 -1.30 6.97
C TRP A 53 0.86 -1.37 8.41
N LYS A 54 0.39 -0.48 9.30
CA LYS A 54 0.68 -0.59 10.74
C LYS A 54 0.06 -1.84 11.33
N ALA A 55 -1.20 -2.13 11.01
CA ALA A 55 -1.87 -3.35 11.47
C ALA A 55 -1.16 -4.64 10.99
N VAL A 56 -0.66 -4.65 9.74
CA VAL A 56 0.17 -5.76 9.23
C VAL A 56 1.45 -5.91 10.06
N ALA A 57 2.16 -4.82 10.34
CA ALA A 57 3.38 -4.88 11.12
C ALA A 57 3.12 -5.31 12.58
N GLU A 58 2.03 -4.84 13.19
CA GLU A 58 1.60 -5.22 14.53
C GLU A 58 1.27 -6.72 14.62
N ASP A 59 0.54 -7.27 13.66
CA ASP A 59 0.25 -8.72 13.59
C ASP A 59 1.54 -9.55 13.64
N LEU A 60 2.61 -9.10 12.98
CA LEU A 60 3.90 -9.80 12.96
C LEU A 60 4.70 -9.59 14.25
N ASN A 61 4.68 -8.38 14.79
CA ASN A 61 5.38 -8.03 16.02
C ASN A 61 4.83 -8.78 17.23
N ASN A 62 3.51 -9.00 17.28
CA ASN A 62 2.86 -9.78 18.34
C ASN A 62 3.33 -11.24 18.38
N VAL A 63 3.87 -11.76 17.28
CA VAL A 63 4.33 -13.14 17.17
C VAL A 63 5.86 -13.27 17.21
N THR A 64 6.59 -12.15 17.06
CA THR A 64 8.06 -12.16 16.99
C THR A 64 8.68 -11.31 18.10
N ALA A 65 9.23 -11.97 19.12
CA ALA A 65 9.78 -11.30 20.31
C ALA A 65 11.16 -10.63 20.08
N SER A 66 11.78 -10.80 18.90
CA SER A 66 13.21 -10.53 18.71
C SER A 66 13.54 -9.17 18.07
N SER A 67 12.62 -8.56 17.32
CA SER A 67 12.84 -7.26 16.66
C SER A 67 11.53 -6.67 16.17
N ILE A 68 11.35 -5.36 16.31
CA ILE A 68 10.17 -4.64 15.84
C ILE A 68 10.25 -4.44 14.32
N LEU A 69 9.27 -4.96 13.59
CA LEU A 69 9.02 -4.67 12.19
C LEU A 69 8.32 -3.31 12.06
N LEU A 70 8.88 -2.43 11.23
CA LEU A 70 8.25 -1.17 10.86
C LEU A 70 7.30 -1.36 9.68
N TYR A 71 6.19 -0.63 9.66
CA TYR A 71 5.20 -0.70 8.58
C TYR A 71 5.80 -0.38 7.20
N ALA A 72 6.73 0.57 7.12
CA ALA A 72 7.41 0.90 5.88
C ALA A 72 8.25 -0.27 5.36
N THR A 73 8.92 -0.99 6.27
CA THR A 73 9.69 -2.19 5.93
C THR A 73 8.79 -3.33 5.48
N ALA A 74 7.63 -3.51 6.12
CA ALA A 74 6.61 -4.46 5.70
C ALA A 74 6.11 -4.16 4.27
N HIS A 75 5.78 -2.90 3.99
CA HIS A 75 5.35 -2.44 2.68
C HIS A 75 6.41 -2.71 1.59
N CYS A 76 7.65 -2.25 1.78
CA CYS A 76 8.72 -2.46 0.80
C CYS A 76 9.02 -3.94 0.57
N LYS A 77 8.86 -4.79 1.60
CA LYS A 77 9.05 -6.23 1.45
C LYS A 77 7.95 -6.87 0.60
N ILE A 78 6.69 -6.46 0.76
CA ILE A 78 5.59 -6.92 -0.10
C ILE A 78 5.77 -6.46 -1.55
N GLU A 79 6.13 -5.19 -1.78
CA GLU A 79 6.45 -4.70 -3.14
C GLU A 79 7.55 -5.56 -3.79
N SER A 80 8.60 -5.86 -3.03
CA SER A 80 9.68 -6.71 -3.51
C SER A 80 9.23 -8.15 -3.81
N LEU A 81 8.20 -8.67 -3.12
CA LEU A 81 7.64 -10.00 -3.36
C LEU A 81 6.77 -10.03 -4.61
N LEU A 82 5.97 -8.98 -4.83
CA LEU A 82 5.18 -8.82 -6.06
C LEU A 82 6.10 -8.68 -7.29
N ASP A 83 7.21 -7.96 -7.17
CA ASP A 83 8.22 -7.84 -8.22
C ASP A 83 8.84 -9.19 -8.65
N ILE A 84 8.93 -10.16 -7.74
CA ILE A 84 9.50 -11.49 -8.03
C ILE A 84 8.56 -12.31 -8.92
N HIS A 85 7.25 -12.12 -8.76
CA HIS A 85 6.24 -12.85 -9.50
C HIS A 85 6.06 -12.33 -10.95
N GLN A 86 6.43 -11.07 -11.20
CA GLN A 86 6.35 -10.51 -12.54
C GLN A 86 7.35 -11.19 -13.50
N PRO A 87 6.95 -11.49 -14.76
CA PRO A 87 7.80 -12.15 -15.74
C PRO A 87 9.04 -11.34 -16.16
N LYS A 88 9.08 -10.04 -15.84
CA LYS A 88 10.24 -9.15 -16.06
C LYS A 88 11.13 -8.99 -14.82
N GLY A 89 10.78 -9.62 -13.71
CA GLY A 89 11.47 -9.52 -12.43
C GLY A 89 12.80 -10.28 -12.43
N ASN A 90 13.93 -9.57 -12.42
CA ASN A 90 15.26 -10.17 -12.23
C ASN A 90 15.60 -10.45 -10.76
N ARG A 91 14.61 -10.38 -9.85
CA ARG A 91 14.84 -10.54 -8.41
C ARG A 91 14.61 -11.97 -7.99
N ARG A 92 15.63 -12.59 -7.39
CA ARG A 92 15.52 -13.87 -6.69
C ARG A 92 15.47 -13.65 -5.20
N MET A 93 14.61 -14.42 -4.51
CA MET A 93 14.61 -14.51 -3.06
C MET A 93 15.94 -15.06 -2.56
N ARG A 94 16.52 -14.41 -1.54
CA ARG A 94 17.70 -14.92 -0.82
C ARG A 94 17.34 -15.87 0.33
N THR A 95 16.09 -15.86 0.77
CA THR A 95 15.61 -16.72 1.85
C THR A 95 15.53 -18.16 1.34
N LYS A 96 16.07 -19.09 2.12
CA LYS A 96 15.96 -20.53 1.85
C LYS A 96 14.72 -21.08 2.55
N PHE A 97 13.94 -21.88 1.82
CA PHE A 97 12.78 -22.61 2.31
C PHE A 97 13.09 -24.11 2.30
N THR A 98 12.44 -24.88 3.17
CA THR A 98 12.30 -26.33 2.92
C THR A 98 11.36 -26.57 1.74
N GLU A 99 11.27 -27.80 1.25
CA GLU A 99 10.38 -28.14 0.13
C GLU A 99 8.91 -27.86 0.49
N GLU A 100 8.48 -28.25 1.69
CA GLU A 100 7.13 -28.03 2.19
C GLU A 100 6.84 -26.53 2.37
N GLU A 101 7.77 -25.80 3.00
CA GLU A 101 7.65 -24.35 3.15
C GLU A 101 7.62 -23.63 1.80
N GLN A 102 8.33 -24.15 0.79
CA GLN A 102 8.36 -23.58 -0.55
C GLN A 102 7.02 -23.78 -1.26
N ILE A 103 6.38 -24.94 -1.12
CA ILE A 103 5.06 -25.21 -1.69
C ILE A 103 4.02 -24.27 -1.07
N GLU A 104 4.00 -24.17 0.26
CA GLU A 104 3.09 -23.28 0.98
C GLU A 104 3.35 -21.81 0.62
N PHE A 105 4.62 -21.39 0.59
CA PHE A 105 5.00 -20.04 0.20
C PHE A 105 4.55 -19.69 -1.22
N SER A 106 4.77 -20.57 -2.20
CA SER A 106 4.34 -20.33 -3.59
C SER A 106 2.83 -20.14 -3.67
N SER A 107 2.05 -21.02 -3.03
CA SER A 107 0.57 -20.93 -3.01
C SER A 107 0.05 -19.62 -2.41
N ILE A 108 0.63 -19.20 -1.29
CA ILE A 108 0.26 -17.95 -0.62
C ILE A 108 0.70 -16.73 -1.44
N LEU A 109 1.86 -16.79 -2.09
CA LEU A 109 2.35 -15.74 -2.97
C LEU A 109 1.47 -15.57 -4.22
N ASP A 110 1.03 -16.68 -4.83
CA ASP A 110 0.09 -16.67 -5.95
C ASP A 110 -1.23 -16.00 -5.56
N SER A 111 -1.73 -16.29 -4.36
CA SER A 111 -2.94 -15.67 -3.81
C SER A 111 -2.78 -14.16 -3.63
N LEU A 112 -1.63 -13.71 -3.11
CA LEU A 112 -1.30 -12.28 -3.00
C LEU A 112 -1.25 -11.60 -4.37
N TYR A 113 -0.61 -12.25 -5.34
CA TYR A 113 -0.47 -11.70 -6.68
C TYR A 113 -1.83 -11.58 -7.38
N SER A 114 -2.68 -12.61 -7.28
CA SER A 114 -4.02 -12.60 -7.85
C SER A 114 -4.92 -11.50 -7.25
N ASP A 115 -4.94 -11.32 -5.92
CA ASP A 115 -5.74 -10.24 -5.31
C ASP A 115 -5.17 -8.85 -5.66
N TYR A 116 -3.84 -8.73 -5.81
CA TYR A 116 -3.20 -7.50 -6.29
C TYR A 116 -3.55 -7.16 -7.75
N GLU A 117 -3.48 -8.12 -8.67
CA GLU A 117 -3.85 -7.90 -10.08
C GLU A 117 -5.32 -7.53 -10.21
N ALA A 118 -6.22 -8.24 -9.52
CA ALA A 118 -7.65 -7.94 -9.52
C ALA A 118 -7.93 -6.49 -9.07
N HIS A 119 -7.21 -6.01 -8.05
CA HIS A 119 -7.34 -4.63 -7.60
C HIS A 119 -6.80 -3.60 -8.62
N GLU A 120 -5.66 -3.86 -9.26
CA GLU A 120 -5.15 -2.94 -10.29
C GLU A 120 -6.04 -2.92 -11.54
N GLU A 121 -6.64 -4.06 -11.93
CA GLU A 121 -7.66 -4.12 -12.98
C GLU A 121 -8.91 -3.30 -12.61
N GLU A 122 -9.45 -3.47 -11.40
CA GLU A 122 -10.61 -2.70 -10.91
C GLU A 122 -10.32 -1.19 -10.88
N LYS A 123 -9.10 -0.80 -10.50
CA LYS A 123 -8.68 0.60 -10.50
C LYS A 123 -8.55 1.15 -11.92
N ALA A 124 -8.07 0.35 -12.87
CA ALA A 124 -7.98 0.73 -14.27
C ALA A 124 -9.38 0.90 -14.90
N THR A 125 -10.32 0.00 -14.62
CA THR A 125 -11.71 0.10 -15.11
C THR A 125 -12.42 1.33 -14.56
N LYS A 126 -12.35 1.56 -13.24
CA LYS A 126 -12.93 2.76 -12.60
C LYS A 126 -12.35 4.05 -13.15
N LYS A 127 -11.05 4.08 -13.47
CA LYS A 127 -10.42 5.23 -14.12
C LYS A 127 -10.98 5.44 -15.53
N GLY A 128 -11.04 4.38 -16.34
CA GLY A 128 -11.59 4.44 -17.69
C GLY A 128 -13.06 4.88 -17.74
N GLU A 129 -13.88 4.47 -16.76
CA GLU A 129 -15.27 4.92 -16.62
C GLU A 129 -15.37 6.41 -16.29
N LYS A 130 -14.53 6.89 -15.35
CA LYS A 130 -14.46 8.31 -15.01
C LYS A 130 -14.04 9.17 -16.20
N ASP A 131 -13.05 8.71 -16.96
CA ASP A 131 -12.57 9.43 -18.15
C ASP A 131 -13.66 9.50 -19.23
N LYS A 132 -14.41 8.41 -19.45
CA LYS A 132 -15.59 8.40 -20.35
C LYS A 132 -16.69 9.35 -19.89
N ALA A 133 -17.01 9.34 -18.59
CA ALA A 133 -18.03 10.22 -18.03
C ALA A 133 -17.64 11.71 -18.16
N ALA A 134 -16.37 12.04 -17.93
CA ALA A 134 -15.83 13.38 -18.11
C ALA A 134 -15.96 13.85 -19.58
N LEU A 135 -15.64 12.96 -20.53
CA LEU A 135 -15.78 13.26 -21.97
C LEU A 135 -17.24 13.52 -22.37
N GLN A 136 -18.17 12.70 -21.88
CA GLN A 136 -19.61 12.89 -22.13
C GLN A 136 -20.12 14.22 -21.57
N LEU A 137 -19.70 14.59 -20.35
CA LEU A 137 -20.07 15.87 -19.74
C LEU A 137 -19.54 17.06 -20.55
N GLN A 138 -18.30 16.96 -21.05
CA GLN A 138 -17.71 17.99 -21.91
C GLN A 138 -18.49 18.15 -23.22
N HIS A 139 -18.87 17.03 -23.86
CA HIS A 139 -19.69 17.06 -25.08
C HIS A 139 -21.08 17.66 -24.82
N ALA A 140 -21.74 17.29 -23.71
CA ALA A 140 -23.03 17.85 -23.33
C ALA A 140 -22.94 19.36 -23.09
N GLY A 141 -21.89 19.84 -22.41
CA GLY A 141 -21.63 21.26 -22.21
C GLY A 141 -21.44 22.04 -23.51
N GLN A 142 -20.67 21.48 -24.47
CA GLN A 142 -20.49 22.08 -25.79
C GLN A 142 -21.80 22.16 -26.59
N GLN A 143 -22.66 21.14 -26.50
CA GLN A 143 -23.97 21.16 -27.15
C GLN A 143 -24.90 22.20 -26.53
N ALA A 144 -24.91 22.34 -25.20
CA ALA A 144 -25.71 23.36 -24.51
C ALA A 144 -25.30 24.78 -24.94
N GLN A 145 -24.00 25.07 -25.02
CA GLN A 145 -23.48 26.36 -25.47
C GLN A 145 -23.86 26.68 -26.93
N LYS A 146 -23.82 25.68 -27.83
CA LYS A 146 -24.24 25.87 -29.22
C LYS A 146 -25.73 26.22 -29.33
N ARG A 147 -26.60 25.50 -28.60
CA ARG A 147 -28.04 25.77 -28.57
C ARG A 147 -28.36 27.15 -27.99
N GLU A 148 -27.63 27.58 -26.98
CA GLU A 148 -27.78 28.92 -26.40
C GLU A 148 -27.42 30.03 -27.41
N MET A 149 -26.32 29.86 -28.14
CA MET A 149 -25.94 30.80 -29.22
C MET A 149 -26.96 30.83 -30.36
N GLU A 150 -27.49 29.68 -30.78
CA GLU A 150 -28.51 29.59 -31.83
C GLU A 150 -29.82 30.28 -31.39
N GLY A 151 -30.24 30.09 -30.13
CA GLY A 151 -31.40 30.78 -29.55
C GLY A 151 -31.21 32.30 -29.50
N LEU A 152 -30.03 32.78 -29.08
CA LEU A 152 -29.73 34.21 -29.04
C LEU A 152 -29.69 34.86 -30.45
N SER A 153 -29.17 34.13 -31.45
CA SER A 153 -29.15 34.56 -32.85
C SER A 153 -30.56 34.70 -33.44
N LEU A 154 -31.43 33.72 -33.18
CA LEU A 154 -32.83 33.75 -33.63
C LEU A 154 -33.62 34.89 -32.96
N THR A 155 -33.42 35.08 -31.66
CA THR A 155 -34.11 36.14 -30.90
C THR A 155 -33.69 37.54 -31.38
N LYS A 156 -32.40 37.75 -31.69
CA LYS A 156 -31.91 39.02 -32.26
C LYS A 156 -32.45 39.28 -33.66
N LYS A 157 -32.59 38.25 -34.50
CA LYS A 157 -33.21 38.40 -35.84
C LYS A 157 -34.70 38.74 -35.75
N ALA A 158 -35.43 38.20 -34.78
CA ALA A 158 -36.84 38.48 -34.59
C ALA A 158 -37.14 39.89 -34.06
N GLN A 159 -36.20 40.51 -33.32
CA GLN A 159 -36.33 41.90 -32.84
C GLN A 159 -35.92 42.98 -33.87
N ALA A 160 -35.34 42.57 -35.00
CA ALA A 160 -34.87 43.49 -36.05
C ALA A 160 -35.86 43.62 -37.24
N LEU A 161 -37.04 43.00 -37.14
CA LEU A 161 -38.17 43.09 -38.06
C LEU A 161 -39.31 43.90 -37.41
#